data_AF-A0A4R4FBY7-F1
#
_entry.id   AF-A0A4R4FBY7-F1
#
_cell.length_a   1.000
_cell.length_b   1.000
_cell.length_c   1.000
_cell.angle_alpha   90.00
_cell.angle_beta   90.00
_cell.angle_gamma   90.00
#
_symmetry.space_group_name_H-M   'P 1'
#
loop_
_entity.id
_entity.type
_entity.pdbx_description
1 polymer ?
#
loop_
_entity_poly.entity_id
_entity_poly.type
_entity_poly.pdbx_seq_one_letter_code
_entity_poly.pdbx_strand_id
1 'polypeptide(L)' 'MAEITSREYAAGMDAEDKLSTYKKEFYLPDYLYYEANGLGPMSRRSEETLMRVSYRISSMNGAWTSLCGAITNT' A
#
# COMPACT_ATOMS: atom_id res chain seq x y z
N MET A 1 33.99 12.79 -14.45
CA MET A 1 32.77 13.39 -13.84
C MET A 1 31.69 13.26 -14.89
N ALA A 2 30.64 12.48 -14.64
CA ALA A 2 29.53 12.35 -15.59
C ALA A 2 28.78 13.69 -15.70
N GLU A 3 28.25 14.01 -16.88
CA GLU A 3 27.46 15.22 -17.10
C GLU A 3 26.16 15.16 -16.28
N ILE A 4 25.73 16.26 -15.67
CA ILE A 4 24.58 16.27 -14.74
C ILE A 4 23.25 15.84 -15.39
N THR A 5 23.13 15.99 -16.70
CA THR A 5 21.96 15.62 -17.52
C THR A 5 22.06 14.19 -18.06
N SER A 6 23.18 13.49 -17.80
CA SER A 6 23.41 12.14 -18.28
C SER A 6 22.65 11.08 -17.48
N ARG A 7 22.39 9.95 -18.12
CA ARG A 7 21.76 8.79 -17.48
C ARG A 7 22.66 8.18 -16.41
N GLU A 8 23.98 8.21 -16.63
CA GLU A 8 24.99 7.72 -15.71
C GLU A 8 25.00 8.51 -14.40
N TYR A 9 24.82 9.83 -14.49
CA TYR A 9 24.69 10.69 -13.31
C TYR A 9 23.43 10.35 -12.50
N ALA A 10 22.28 10.17 -13.17
CA ALA A 10 21.05 9.76 -12.51
C ALA A 10 21.17 8.39 -11.82
N ALA A 11 21.80 7.41 -12.49
CA ALA A 11 22.06 6.09 -11.91
C ALA A 11 22.99 6.16 -10.68
N GLY A 12 23.96 7.08 -10.69
CA GLY A 12 24.80 7.37 -9.52
C GLY A 12 23.99 7.91 -8.34
N MET A 13 23.05 8.83 -8.60
CA MET A 13 22.16 9.34 -7.55
C MET A 13 21.23 8.26 -6.97
N ASP A 14 20.68 7.39 -7.82
CA ASP A 14 19.85 6.27 -7.35
C ASP A 14 20.63 5.29 -6.46
N ALA A 15 21.93 5.11 -6.70
CA ALA A 15 22.79 4.22 -5.91
C ALA A 15 23.07 4.77 -4.49
N GLU A 16 23.05 6.10 -4.32
CA GLU A 16 23.27 6.77 -3.05
C GLU A 16 21.95 7.05 -2.28
N ASP A 17 20.80 6.77 -2.90
CA ASP A 17 19.49 7.03 -2.32
C ASP A 17 19.17 6.08 -1.14
N LYS A 18 19.23 6.64 0.06
CA LYS A 18 18.89 5.97 1.32
C LYS A 18 17.40 5.60 1.42
N LEU A 19 16.53 6.26 0.63
CA LEU A 19 15.09 6.04 0.62
C LEU A 19 14.63 5.04 -0.44
N SER A 20 15.54 4.54 -1.28
CA SER A 20 15.27 3.61 -2.39
C SER A 20 14.49 2.37 -1.97
N THR A 21 14.64 1.94 -0.72
CA THR A 21 13.92 0.80 -0.12
C THR A 21 12.41 1.01 -0.08
N TYR A 22 11.93 2.24 0.13
CA TYR A 22 10.49 2.54 0.21
C TYR A 22 9.79 2.32 -1.13
N LYS A 23 10.49 2.35 -2.26
CA LYS A 23 9.89 2.06 -3.58
C LYS A 23 9.21 0.69 -3.61
N LYS A 24 9.72 -0.27 -2.84
CA LYS A 24 9.16 -1.63 -2.73
C LYS A 24 7.83 -1.69 -1.95
N GLU A 25 7.51 -0.66 -1.18
CA GLU A 25 6.27 -0.61 -0.38
C GLU A 25 5.04 -0.21 -1.20
N PHE A 26 5.23 0.25 -2.44
CA PHE A 26 4.16 0.78 -3.27
C PHE A 26 3.91 -0.10 -4.49
N TYR A 27 2.65 -0.16 -4.91
CA TYR A 27 2.27 -0.66 -6.22
C TYR A 27 2.53 0.44 -7.25
N LEU A 28 3.58 0.26 -8.05
CA LEU A 28 4.00 1.20 -9.09
C LEU A 28 3.83 0.56 -10.47
N PRO A 29 3.39 1.32 -11.49
CA PRO A 29 3.30 0.83 -12.85
C PRO A 29 4.68 0.78 -13.54
N ASP A 30 4.75 0.13 -14.71
CA ASP A 30 5.99 0.01 -15.50
C ASP A 30 6.41 1.31 -16.20
N TYR A 31 5.58 2.35 -16.12
CA TYR A 31 5.86 3.69 -16.64
C TYR A 31 6.15 4.68 -15.52
N LEU A 32 6.72 5.83 -15.89
CA LEU A 32 7.09 6.87 -14.95
C LEU A 32 5.84 7.60 -14.45
N TYR A 33 5.50 7.39 -13.18
CA TYR A 33 4.30 7.96 -12.56
C TYR A 33 4.61 9.28 -11.84
N TYR A 34 4.26 10.40 -12.45
CA TYR A 34 4.52 11.75 -11.90
C TYR A 34 3.33 12.41 -11.21
N GLU A 35 2.12 11.87 -11.35
CA GLU A 35 0.87 12.46 -10.85
C GLU A 35 0.55 12.06 -9.39
N ALA A 36 1.59 11.79 -8.58
CA ALA A 36 1.42 11.36 -7.19
C ALA A 36 0.90 12.48 -6.26
N ASN A 37 0.90 13.73 -6.73
CA ASN A 37 0.32 14.89 -6.03
C ASN A 37 -1.22 14.89 -6.06
N GLY A 38 -1.84 14.30 -7.08
CA GLY A 38 -3.29 14.14 -7.18
C GLY A 38 -3.76 12.87 -6.47
N LEU A 39 -3.19 11.73 -6.85
CA LEU A 39 -3.47 10.44 -6.21
C LEU A 39 -2.17 9.68 -6.02
N GLY A 40 -1.75 9.53 -4.78
CA GLY A 40 -0.55 8.76 -4.45
C GLY A 40 -0.71 7.28 -4.82
N PRO A 41 0.38 6.59 -5.23
CA PRO A 41 0.34 5.15 -5.45
C PRO A 41 -0.06 4.41 -4.18
N MET A 42 -0.81 3.32 -4.34
CA MET A 42 -1.28 2.54 -3.20
C MET A 42 -0.12 1.82 -2.51
N SER A 43 -0.04 1.94 -1.19
CA SER A 43 0.93 1.18 -0.40
C SER A 43 0.42 -0.23 -0.11
N ARG A 44 1.33 -1.22 -0.08
CA ARG A 44 1.03 -2.60 0.32
C ARG A 44 0.47 -2.67 1.75
N ARG A 45 0.99 -1.86 2.66
CA ARG A 45 0.49 -1.76 4.04
C ARG A 45 -0.94 -1.23 4.14
N SER A 46 -1.36 -0.39 3.19
CA SER A 46 -2.76 0.05 3.10
C SER A 46 -3.69 -1.12 2.78
N GLU A 47 -3.29 -1.98 1.85
CA GLU A 47 -4.03 -3.21 1.51
C GLU A 47 -4.09 -4.17 2.70
N GLU A 48 -2.95 -4.46 3.35
CA GLU A 48 -2.91 -5.32 4.54
C GLU A 48 -3.83 -4.80 5.66
N THR A 49 -3.83 -3.49 5.87
CA THR A 49 -4.71 -2.85 6.85
C THR A 49 -6.17 -2.99 6.47
N LEU A 50 -6.52 -2.78 5.21
CA LEU A 50 -7.88 -2.96 4.71
C LEU A 50 -8.35 -4.41 4.91
N MET A 51 -7.54 -5.38 4.54
CA MET A 51 -7.86 -6.81 4.68
C MET A 51 -8.07 -7.20 6.16
N ARG A 52 -7.18 -6.74 7.04
CA ARG A 52 -7.30 -6.98 8.49
C ARG A 52 -8.59 -6.40 9.06
N VAL A 53 -8.93 -5.16 8.71
CA VAL A 53 -10.13 -4.48 9.21
C VAL A 53 -11.39 -5.12 8.64
N SER A 54 -11.41 -5.44 7.35
CA SER A 54 -12.51 -6.13 6.69
C SER A 54 -12.82 -7.47 7.35
N TYR A 55 -11.80 -8.31 7.56
CA TYR A 55 -11.94 -9.59 8.25
C TYR A 55 -12.53 -9.42 9.66
N ARG A 56 -12.01 -8.43 10.41
CA ARG A 56 -12.51 -8.15 11.76
C ARG A 56 -13.99 -7.77 11.76
N ILE A 57 -14.41 -6.88 10.86
CA ILE A 57 -15.81 -6.46 10.76
C ILE A 57 -16.70 -7.66 10.38
N SER A 58 -16.32 -8.46 9.39
CA SER A 58 -17.08 -9.65 9.01
C SER A 58 -17.20 -10.66 10.15
N SER A 59 -16.13 -10.87 10.92
CA SER A 59 -16.16 -11.75 12.10
C SER A 59 -17.11 -11.25 13.19
N MET A 60 -17.15 -9.94 13.43
CA MET A 60 -18.08 -9.32 14.36
C MET A 60 -19.52 -9.50 13.90
N ASN A 61 -19.79 -9.25 12.61
CA ASN A 61 -21.14 -9.43 12.06
C ASN A 61 -21.63 -10.88 12.24
N GLY A 62 -20.79 -11.88 11.97
CA GLY A 62 -21.14 -13.29 12.21
C GLY A 62 -21.45 -13.60 13.68
N ALA A 63 -20.68 -13.04 14.61
CA ALA A 63 -20.93 -13.18 16.05
C ALA A 63 -22.26 -12.53 16.46
N TRP A 64 -22.55 -11.33 15.96
CA TRP A 64 -23.81 -10.63 16.21
C TRP A 64 -25.02 -11.40 15.67
N THR A 65 -24.96 -11.91 14.43
CA THR A 65 -26.04 -12.72 13.85
C THR A 65 -26.30 -13.97 14.68
N SER A 66 -25.24 -14.64 15.13
CA SER A 66 -25.36 -15.85 15.97
C SER A 66 -26.01 -15.55 17.32
N LEU A 67 -25.62 -14.44 17.96
CA LEU A 67 -26.20 -14.00 19.24
C LEU A 67 -27.68 -13.67 19.11
N CYS A 68 -28.07 -12.90 18.08
CA CYS A 68 -29.47 -12.57 17.84
C CYS A 68 -30.31 -13.84 17.63
N GLY A 69 -29.82 -14.81 16.85
CA GLY A 69 -30.51 -16.09 16.64
C GLY A 69 -30.70 -16.91 17.91
N ALA A 70 -29.73 -16.87 18.83
CA ALA A 70 -29.85 -17.54 20.13
C ALA A 70 -30.91 -16.88 21.02
N ILE A 71 -30.98 -15.54 21.03
CA ILE A 71 -31.95 -14.80 21.83
C ILE A 71 -33.38 -14.97 21.30
N THR A 72 -33.59 -15.04 19.98
CA THR A 72 -34.93 -15.13 19.39
C THR A 72 -35.53 -16.53 19.34
N ASN A 73 -34.72 -17.58 19.50
CA ASN A 73 -35.17 -18.98 19.52
C ASN A 73 -35.39 -19.53 20.95
N THR A 74 -35.39 -18.67 21.96
CA THR A 74 -35.73 -18.99 23.37
C THR A 74 -37.03 -18.29 23.75
#